data_AF-A0A1G2XK14-F1
#
_entry.id   AF-A0A1G2XK14-F1
#
_cell.length_a   1.000
_cell.length_b   1.000
_cell.length_c   1.000
_cell.angle_alpha   90.00
_cell.angle_beta   90.00
_cell.angle_gamma   90.00
#
_symmetry.space_group_name_H-M   'P 1'
#
loop_
_entity.id
_entity.type
_entity.pdbx_description
1 polymer ?
#
loop_
_entity_poly.entity_id
_entity_poly.type
_entity_poly.pdbx_seq_one_letter_code
_entity_poly.pdbx_strand_id
1 'polypeptide(L)' 'MNKNQSSQPCTMMEILMEAIKKEQESYDYYYKAALQATKPATRKMLLCLAEWEKEHIDELTNHVMELKAQKEIDRAITGG' A
#
# COMPACT_ATOMS: atom_id res chain seq x y z
N MET A 1 31.57 -3.16 14.85
CA MET A 1 30.54 -3.05 13.80
C MET A 1 29.49 -4.13 14.04
N ASN A 2 28.52 -3.89 14.91
CA ASN A 2 27.50 -4.90 15.26
C ASN A 2 26.43 -4.96 14.16
N LYS A 3 26.55 -5.94 13.26
CA LYS A 3 25.47 -6.36 12.37
C LYS A 3 24.60 -7.40 13.08
N ASN A 4 23.85 -6.97 14.09
CA ASN A 4 22.71 -7.72 14.62
C ASN A 4 21.46 -6.87 14.37
N GLN A 5 21.09 -6.72 13.10
CA GLN A 5 19.71 -6.39 12.77
C GLN A 5 18.94 -7.69 12.90
N SER A 6 18.51 -7.98 14.12
CA SER A 6 17.49 -8.98 14.40
C SER A 6 16.29 -8.62 13.53
N SER A 7 16.04 -9.41 12.47
CA SER A 7 14.84 -9.31 11.66
C SER A 7 13.64 -9.63 12.54
N GLN A 8 13.12 -8.62 13.22
CA GLN A 8 11.81 -8.70 13.85
C GLN A 8 10.82 -9.06 12.74
N PRO A 9 9.95 -10.08 12.94
CA PRO A 9 8.91 -10.35 11.96
C PRO A 9 8.04 -9.10 11.85
N CYS A 10 8.05 -8.45 10.68
CA CYS A 10 7.10 -7.38 10.41
C CYS A 10 5.70 -7.95 10.59
N THR A 11 4.90 -7.28 11.41
CA THR A 11 3.50 -7.64 11.58
C THR A 11 2.79 -7.50 10.24
N MET A 12 1.74 -8.30 10.01
CA MET A 12 0.94 -8.21 8.79
C MET A 12 0.47 -6.77 8.52
N MET A 13 0.14 -6.02 9.59
CA MET A 13 -0.26 -4.61 9.48
C MET A 13 0.87 -3.72 8.96
N GLU A 14 2.12 -3.91 9.41
CA GLU A 14 3.27 -3.15 8.92
C GLU A 14 3.56 -3.45 7.44
N ILE A 15 3.44 -4.72 7.04
CA ILE A 15 3.61 -5.14 5.65
C ILE A 15 2.56 -4.49 4.75
N LEU A 16 1.30 -4.49 5.16
CA LEU A 16 0.21 -3.86 4.40
C LEU A 16 0.37 -2.34 4.33
N MET A 17 0.81 -1.69 5.41
CA MET A 17 1.09 -0.25 5.40
C MET A 17 2.23 0.12 4.45
N GLU A 18 3.29 -0.69 4.41
CA GLU A 18 4.38 -0.49 3.44
C GLU A 18 3.93 -0.76 2.00
N ALA A 19 3.05 -1.75 1.79
CA ALA A 19 2.44 -1.99 0.47
C ALA A 19 1.62 -0.79 0.00
N ILE A 20 0.72 -0.24 0.84
CA ILE A 20 -0.06 0.97 0.52
C ILE A 20 0.85 2.12 0.12
N LYS A 21 1.95 2.33 0.86
CA LYS A 21 2.91 3.38 0.54
C LYS A 21 3.54 3.17 -0.85
N LYS A 22 3.91 1.94 -1.18
CA LYS A 22 4.46 1.61 -2.50
C LYS A 22 3.47 1.83 -3.62
N GLU A 23 2.20 1.44 -3.44
CA GLU A 23 1.18 1.69 -4.46
C GLU A 23 0.92 3.19 -4.64
N GLN A 24 0.97 3.98 -3.56
CA GLN A 24 0.89 5.44 -3.67
C GLN A 24 2.06 6.05 -4.44
N GLU A 25 3.29 5.53 -4.24
CA GLU A 25 4.47 5.94 -5.00
C GLU A 25 4.36 5.55 -6.48
N SER A 26 3.85 4.35 -6.78
CA SER A 26 3.58 3.86 -8.14
C SER A 26 2.52 4.69 -8.86
N TYR A 27 1.40 4.99 -8.19
CA TYR A 27 0.36 5.89 -8.69
C TYR A 27 0.96 7.22 -9.12
N ASP A 28 1.71 7.85 -8.21
CA ASP A 28 2.37 9.13 -8.42
C ASP A 28 3.33 9.09 -9.61
N TYR A 29 4.09 8.00 -9.72
CA TYR A 29 5.02 7.76 -10.82
C TYR A 29 4.30 7.69 -12.16
N TYR A 30 3.29 6.83 -12.29
CA TYR A 30 2.55 6.65 -13.53
C TYR A 30 1.78 7.91 -13.92
N TYR A 31 1.17 8.59 -12.95
CA TYR A 31 0.46 9.84 -13.19
C TYR A 31 1.41 10.93 -13.70
N LYS A 32 2.56 11.14 -13.05
CA LYS A 32 3.57 12.11 -13.49
C LYS A 32 4.14 11.76 -14.87
N ALA A 33 4.36 10.48 -15.15
CA ALA A 33 4.79 10.02 -16.46
C ALA A 33 3.73 10.28 -17.54
N ALA A 34 2.44 10.09 -17.23
CA ALA A 34 1.35 10.36 -18.15
C ALA A 34 1.27 11.84 -18.54
N LEU A 35 1.51 12.75 -17.59
CA LEU A 35 1.56 14.20 -17.83
C LEU A 35 2.68 14.59 -18.80
N GLN A 36 3.81 13.89 -18.75
CA GLN A 36 4.97 14.12 -19.61
C GLN A 36 4.87 13.39 -20.96
N ALA A 37 3.95 12.42 -21.09
CA ALA A 37 3.78 11.65 -22.31
C ALA A 37 3.20 12.51 -23.45
N THR A 38 3.92 12.53 -24.57
CA THR A 38 3.55 13.24 -25.80
C THR A 38 2.59 12.43 -26.69
N LYS A 39 2.73 11.10 -26.68
CA LYS A 39 1.88 10.19 -27.45
C LYS A 39 0.57 9.94 -26.69
N PRO A 40 -0.60 10.19 -27.30
CA PRO A 40 -1.89 9.96 -26.64
C PRO A 40 -2.10 8.52 -26.14
N ALA A 41 -1.65 7.53 -26.91
CA ALA A 41 -1.74 6.12 -26.52
C ALA A 41 -0.91 5.81 -25.26
N THR A 42 0.32 6.33 -25.18
CA THR A 42 1.19 6.16 -24.01
C THR A 42 0.61 6.87 -22.79
N ARG A 43 0.09 8.10 -22.95
CA ARG A 43 -0.61 8.82 -21.87
C ARG A 43 -1.78 8.00 -21.33
N LYS A 44 -2.62 7.47 -22.23
CA LYS A 44 -3.78 6.67 -21.84
C LYS A 44 -3.36 5.42 -21.06
N MET A 45 -2.33 4.71 -21.54
CA MET A 45 -1.79 3.53 -20.86
C MET A 45 -1.29 3.85 -19.45
N LEU A 46 -0.51 4.92 -19.30
CA LEU A 46 0.02 5.35 -18.00
C LEU A 46 -1.09 5.80 -17.04
N LEU A 47 -2.14 6.48 -17.52
CA LEU A 47 -3.31 6.80 -16.71
C LEU A 47 -4.08 5.55 -16.26
N CYS A 48 -4.20 4.53 -17.13
CA CYS A 48 -4.80 3.26 -16.73
C CYS A 48 -4.00 2.56 -15.64
N LEU A 49 -2.66 2.54 -15.73
CA LEU A 49 -1.81 1.99 -14.69
C LEU A 49 -1.98 2.76 -13.37
N ALA A 50 -1.99 4.09 -13.41
CA ALA A 50 -2.24 4.88 -12.21
C ALA A 50 -3.60 4.53 -11.57
N GLU A 51 -4.68 4.38 -12.34
CA GLU A 51 -5.98 4.03 -11.76
C GLU A 51 -5.96 2.64 -11.10
N TRP A 52 -5.24 1.65 -11.68
CA TRP A 52 -5.08 0.34 -11.03
C TRP A 52 -4.38 0.43 -9.68
N GLU A 53 -3.32 1.24 -9.57
CA GLU A 53 -2.65 1.40 -8.26
C GLU A 53 -3.57 2.02 -7.21
N LYS A 54 -4.52 2.86 -7.62
CA LYS A 54 -5.54 3.41 -6.73
C LYS A 54 -6.52 2.33 -6.25
N GLU A 55 -6.94 1.43 -7.13
CA GLU A 55 -7.76 0.27 -6.74
C GLU A 55 -6.99 -0.63 -5.74
N HIS A 56 -5.69 -0.86 -5.97
CA HIS A 56 -4.85 -1.60 -5.03
C HIS A 56 -4.73 -0.90 -3.65
N ILE A 57 -4.57 0.42 -3.61
CA ILE A 57 -4.55 1.20 -2.37
C ILE A 57 -5.85 1.00 -1.57
N ASP A 58 -7.00 1.06 -2.25
CA ASP A 58 -8.30 0.90 -1.63
C ASP A 58 -8.46 -0.52 -1.04
N GLU A 59 -8.09 -1.56 -1.79
CA GLU A 59 -8.10 -2.96 -1.34
C GLU A 59 -7.21 -3.18 -0.11
N LEU A 60 -5.96 -2.72 -0.17
CA LEU A 60 -5.01 -2.86 0.93
C LEU A 60 -5.46 -2.08 2.17
N THR A 61 -6.07 -0.91 1.99
CA THR A 61 -6.63 -0.11 3.08
C THR A 61 -7.77 -0.84 3.77
N ASN A 62 -8.64 -1.51 3.01
CA ASN A 62 -9.72 -2.34 3.57
C ASN A 62 -9.16 -3.47 4.44
N HIS A 63 -8.13 -4.18 3.97
CA HIS A 63 -7.48 -5.23 4.77
C HIS A 63 -6.84 -4.69 6.06
N VAL A 64 -6.25 -3.50 6.04
CA VAL A 64 -5.73 -2.86 7.26
C VAL A 64 -6.87 -2.54 8.23
N MET A 65 -8.02 -2.07 7.74
CA MET A 65 -9.19 -1.80 8.58
C MET A 65 -9.74 -3.08 9.22
N GLU A 66 -9.85 -4.16 8.46
CA GLU A 66 -10.30 -5.47 8.95
C GLU A 66 -9.38 -6.01 10.05
N LEU A 67 -8.06 -5.96 9.85
CA LEU A 67 -7.08 -6.40 10.84
C LEU A 67 -7.12 -5.54 12.11
N LYS A 68 -7.31 -4.23 11.97
CA LYS A 68 -7.48 -3.34 13.14
C LYS A 68 -8.74 -3.68 13.92
N ALA A 69 -9.87 -3.89 13.23
CA ALA A 69 -11.13 -4.27 13.86
C ALA A 69 -10.98 -5.59 14.63
N GLN A 70 -10.36 -6.61 14.01
CA GLN A 70 -10.11 -7.90 14.66
C GLN A 70 -9.25 -7.74 15.92
N LYS A 71 -8.17 -6.96 15.84
CA LYS A 71 -7.28 -6.71 16.99
C LYS A 71 -7.99 -6.00 18.15
N GLU A 72 -8.90 -5.07 17.87
CA GLU A 72 -9.68 -4.38 18.90
C GLU A 72 -10.69 -5.33 19.57
N ILE A 73 -11.32 -6.23 18.80
CA ILE A 73 -12.18 -7.29 19.34
C ILE A 73 -11.38 -8.22 20.25
N ASP A 74 -10.21 -8.69 19.78
CA ASP A 74 -9.36 -9.58 20.55
C ASP A 74 -8.91 -8.93 21.87
N ARG A 75 -8.54 -7.63 21.85
CA ARG A 75 -8.19 -6.86 23.06
C ARG A 75 -9.37 -6.76 24.03
N ALA A 76 -10.59 -6.56 23.53
CA ALA A 76 -11.78 -6.46 24.37
C ALA A 76 -12.16 -7.80 25.02
N ILE A 77 -11.95 -8.92 24.33
CA ILE A 77 -12.26 -10.28 24.82
C ILE A 77 -11.20 -10.78 25.81
N THR A 78 -9.92 -10.50 25.56
CA THR A 78 -8.82 -11.07 26.35
C THR A 78 -8.61 -10.43 27.72
N GLY A 79 -9.25 -9.30 28.02
CA GLY A 79 -9.24 -8.68 29.35
C GLY A 79 -7.87 -8.09 29.73
N GLY A 80 -7.87 -6.85 30.21
CA GLY A 80 -6.69 -6.24 30.83
C GLY A 80 -6.21 -6.97 32.07
#